data_AF-A0A524K8Y6-F1
#
_entry.id   AF-A0A524K8Y6-F1
#
_cell.length_a   1.000
_cell.length_b   1.000
_cell.length_c   1.000
_cell.angle_alpha   90.00
_cell.angle_beta   90.00
_cell.angle_gamma   90.00
#
_symmetry.space_group_name_H-M   'P 1'
#
loop_
_entity.id
_entity.type
_entity.pdbx_description
1 polymer ?
#
loop_
_entity_poly.entity_id
_entity_poly.type
_entity_poly.pdbx_seq_one_letter_code
_entity_poly.pdbx_strand_id
1 'polypeptide(L)'
;VIIDTAGRLHIDETMMGELRKIKQFVKPDEILLTVDAMTGQDILNVARAFHEQLDITGLVVTKFDGDARGGAVLSVRSIADVPVKFVGTGEKIDDCDVFYPERMADRLLGMGDLVTLAERAEEKMDLDASVKTAERMMSGQFTFDDMLEQFNQLSKMGSLKNLLKMIPGASQMAGQINDEETDASMKRSKAMIYSMTREERENPSILRASRKARIAKGSGMTVTDVNRLVSQFEKTKEQMRLFSRMANKAGMNFKK
;
A
#
# COMPACT_ATOMS: atom_id res chain seq x y z
N VAL A 1 6.22 -10.45 -25.68
CA VAL A 1 5.39 -9.65 -26.60
C VAL A 1 3.97 -9.77 -26.12
N ILE A 2 3.25 -8.66 -25.93
CA ILE A 2 1.83 -8.68 -25.54
C ILE A 2 1.02 -8.26 -26.76
N ILE A 3 0.01 -9.06 -27.11
CA ILE A 3 -0.90 -8.76 -28.21
C ILE A 3 -2.26 -8.51 -27.60
N ASP A 4 -2.71 -7.26 -27.65
CA ASP A 4 -4.05 -6.88 -27.22
C ASP A 4 -5.04 -7.11 -28.37
N THR A 5 -6.21 -7.66 -28.06
CA THR A 5 -7.25 -7.99 -29.03
C THR A 5 -8.55 -7.29 -28.68
N ALA A 6 -9.35 -6.94 -29.69
CA ALA A 6 -10.65 -6.31 -29.45
C ALA A 6 -11.56 -7.21 -28.61
N GLY A 7 -12.34 -6.60 -27.71
CA GLY A 7 -13.36 -7.29 -26.91
C GLY A 7 -14.44 -7.94 -27.76
N ARG A 8 -14.82 -9.16 -27.41
CA ARG A 8 -15.73 -10.02 -28.21
C ARG A 8 -16.70 -10.75 -27.30
N LEU A 9 -17.90 -11.01 -27.82
CA LEU A 9 -18.86 -11.89 -27.18
C LEU A 9 -18.58 -13.33 -27.61
N HIS A 10 -18.63 -14.29 -26.68
CA HIS A 10 -18.38 -15.71 -26.96
C HIS A 10 -19.38 -16.32 -27.96
N ILE A 11 -20.55 -15.69 -28.13
CA ILE A 11 -21.60 -16.09 -29.08
C ILE A 11 -21.38 -15.59 -30.51
N ASP A 12 -20.41 -14.70 -30.74
CA ASP A 12 -20.12 -14.18 -32.08
C ASP A 12 -19.14 -15.09 -32.82
N GLU A 13 -19.67 -16.02 -33.61
CA GLU A 13 -18.89 -17.01 -34.35
C GLU A 13 -17.90 -16.39 -35.34
N THR A 14 -18.23 -15.24 -35.93
CA THR A 14 -17.38 -14.56 -36.91
C THR A 14 -16.13 -14.02 -36.23
N MET A 15 -16.33 -13.32 -35.11
CA MET A 15 -15.25 -12.76 -34.31
C MET A 15 -14.41 -13.84 -33.64
N MET A 16 -15.02 -14.96 -33.21
CA MET A 16 -14.27 -16.11 -32.69
C MET A 16 -13.45 -16.82 -33.77
N GLY A 17 -13.96 -16.88 -35.01
CA GLY A 17 -13.22 -17.36 -36.17
C GLY A 17 -11.94 -16.57 -36.42
N GLU A 18 -11.98 -15.25 -36.25
CA GLU A 18 -10.80 -14.40 -36.38
C GLU A 18 -9.77 -14.64 -35.27
N LEU A 19 -10.20 -14.80 -34.00
CA LEU A 19 -9.28 -15.14 -32.91
C LEU A 19 -8.56 -16.46 -33.16
N ARG A 20 -9.27 -17.47 -33.70
CA ARG A 20 -8.66 -18.75 -34.06
C ARG A 20 -7.58 -18.59 -35.14
N LYS A 21 -7.80 -17.73 -36.14
CA LYS A 21 -6.78 -17.41 -37.16
C LYS A 21 -5.56 -16.72 -36.53
N ILE A 22 -5.78 -15.75 -35.64
CA ILE A 22 -4.69 -15.06 -34.94
C ILE A 22 -3.87 -16.06 -34.13
N LYS A 23 -4.53 -16.92 -33.34
CA LYS A 23 -3.88 -17.99 -32.56
C LYS A 23 -3.03 -18.90 -33.45
N GLN A 24 -3.59 -19.37 -34.57
CA GLN A 24 -2.89 -20.28 -35.50
C GLN A 24 -1.64 -19.64 -36.13
N PHE A 25 -1.72 -18.35 -36.45
CA PHE A 25 -0.60 -17.62 -37.07
C PHE A 25 0.49 -17.27 -36.06
N VAL A 26 0.09 -16.73 -34.90
CA VAL A 26 1.02 -16.22 -33.89
C VAL A 26 1.62 -17.33 -33.02
N LYS A 27 0.86 -18.40 -32.75
CA LYS A 27 1.22 -19.50 -31.83
C LYS A 27 1.67 -18.99 -30.46
N PRO A 28 0.79 -18.30 -29.71
CA PRO A 28 1.15 -17.72 -28.42
C PRO A 28 1.45 -18.81 -27.38
N ASP A 29 2.43 -18.55 -26.51
CA ASP A 29 2.72 -19.42 -25.35
C ASP A 29 1.62 -19.36 -24.29
N GLU A 30 0.96 -18.20 -24.18
CA GLU A 30 -0.04 -17.90 -23.16
C GLU A 30 -1.21 -17.14 -23.80
N ILE A 31 -2.43 -17.55 -23.46
CA ILE A 31 -3.68 -16.90 -23.86
C ILE A 31 -4.41 -16.55 -22.56
N LEU A 32 -4.44 -15.26 -22.26
CA LEU A 32 -5.07 -14.73 -21.06
C LEU A 32 -6.44 -14.15 -21.41
N LEU A 33 -7.49 -14.64 -20.76
CA LEU A 33 -8.83 -14.06 -20.89
C LEU A 33 -9.07 -13.08 -19.74
N THR A 34 -9.36 -11.84 -20.12
CA THR A 34 -9.70 -10.77 -19.18
C THR A 34 -11.20 -10.78 -18.91
N VAL A 35 -11.58 -10.84 -17.63
CA VAL A 35 -12.99 -10.86 -17.18
C VAL A 35 -13.23 -9.80 -16.10
N ASP A 36 -14.47 -9.35 -15.98
CA ASP A 36 -14.88 -8.38 -14.95
C ASP A 36 -15.40 -9.13 -13.71
N ALA A 37 -14.87 -8.81 -12.53
CA ALA A 37 -15.32 -9.42 -11.28
C ALA A 37 -16.82 -9.19 -11.00
N MET A 38 -17.39 -8.09 -11.50
CA MET A 38 -18.80 -7.76 -11.32
C MET A 38 -19.75 -8.67 -12.10
N THR A 39 -19.26 -9.35 -13.14
CA THR A 39 -20.05 -10.29 -13.96
C THR A 39 -20.53 -11.51 -13.14
N GLY A 40 -19.92 -11.77 -11.98
CA GLY A 40 -20.38 -12.78 -11.04
C GLY A 40 -20.30 -14.20 -11.63
N GLN A 41 -21.35 -15.00 -11.47
CA GLN A 41 -21.32 -16.41 -11.86
C GLN A 41 -21.23 -16.65 -13.36
N ASP A 42 -21.58 -15.66 -14.20
CA ASP A 42 -21.55 -15.82 -15.66
C ASP A 42 -20.14 -15.86 -16.25
N ILE A 43 -19.12 -15.45 -15.47
CA ILE A 43 -17.70 -15.61 -15.81
C ILE A 43 -17.38 -17.06 -16.18
N LEU A 44 -18.04 -18.03 -15.54
CA LEU A 44 -17.85 -19.46 -15.80
C LEU A 44 -18.23 -19.84 -17.24
N ASN A 45 -19.38 -19.37 -17.71
CA ASN A 45 -19.87 -19.69 -19.05
C ASN A 45 -18.99 -19.07 -20.11
N VAL A 46 -18.60 -17.81 -19.90
CA VAL A 46 -17.68 -17.10 -20.79
C VAL A 46 -16.32 -17.80 -20.83
N ALA A 47 -15.73 -18.10 -19.68
CA ALA A 47 -14.43 -18.76 -19.61
C ALA A 47 -14.44 -20.12 -20.31
N ARG A 48 -15.47 -20.95 -20.11
CA ARG A 48 -15.60 -22.24 -20.82
C ARG A 48 -15.74 -22.07 -22.32
N ALA A 49 -16.65 -21.20 -22.77
CA ALA A 49 -16.91 -21.00 -24.19
C ALA A 49 -15.67 -20.49 -24.95
N PHE A 50 -14.86 -19.63 -24.33
CA PHE A 50 -13.59 -19.22 -24.92
C PHE A 50 -12.50 -20.29 -24.78
N HIS A 51 -12.45 -21.04 -23.68
CA HIS A 51 -11.44 -22.08 -23.47
C HIS A 51 -11.60 -23.21 -24.49
N GLU A 52 -12.84 -23.66 -24.76
CA GLU A 52 -13.14 -24.67 -25.79
C GLU A 52 -12.67 -24.28 -27.20
N GLN A 53 -12.59 -22.98 -27.49
CA GLN A 53 -12.25 -22.49 -28.83
C GLN A 53 -10.80 -22.04 -28.97
N LEU A 54 -10.19 -21.57 -27.88
CA LEU A 54 -8.89 -20.91 -27.88
C LEU A 54 -7.87 -21.55 -26.93
N ASP A 55 -8.22 -22.58 -26.17
CA ASP A 55 -7.34 -23.19 -25.16
C ASP A 55 -6.71 -22.14 -24.23
N ILE A 56 -7.55 -21.35 -23.57
CA ILE A 56 -7.10 -20.31 -22.63
C ILE A 56 -6.23 -20.93 -21.54
N THR A 57 -5.09 -20.30 -21.25
CA THR A 57 -4.10 -20.77 -20.26
C THR A 57 -4.20 -20.05 -18.91
N GLY A 58 -4.85 -18.89 -18.86
CA GLY A 58 -5.06 -18.15 -17.62
C GLY A 58 -6.14 -17.08 -17.69
N LEU A 59 -6.58 -16.63 -16.53
CA LEU A 59 -7.53 -15.54 -16.39
C LEU A 59 -6.89 -14.32 -15.74
N VAL A 60 -7.35 -13.14 -16.19
CA VAL A 60 -7.08 -11.86 -15.56
C VAL A 60 -8.41 -11.28 -15.11
N VAL A 61 -8.59 -11.09 -13.80
CA VAL A 61 -9.84 -10.56 -13.27
C VAL A 61 -9.69 -9.08 -12.97
N THR A 62 -10.50 -8.24 -13.58
CA THR A 62 -10.47 -6.78 -13.39
C THR A 62 -11.57 -6.32 -12.44
N LYS A 63 -11.46 -5.07 -11.96
CA LYS A 63 -12.41 -4.47 -11.00
C LYS A 63 -12.58 -5.33 -9.75
N PHE A 64 -11.47 -5.86 -9.26
CA PHE A 64 -11.41 -6.73 -8.08
C PHE A 64 -11.28 -5.89 -6.80
N ASP A 65 -12.19 -4.94 -6.60
CA ASP A 65 -12.13 -3.93 -5.54
C ASP A 65 -12.87 -4.38 -4.27
N GLY A 66 -12.55 -5.56 -3.73
CA GLY A 66 -12.87 -5.97 -2.34
C GLY A 66 -14.33 -6.20 -1.95
N ASP A 67 -15.29 -5.54 -2.59
CA ASP A 67 -16.75 -5.59 -2.36
C ASP A 67 -17.45 -6.40 -3.47
N ALA A 68 -16.78 -6.56 -4.61
CA ALA A 68 -17.19 -7.46 -5.68
C ALA A 68 -17.09 -8.91 -5.18
N ARG A 69 -18.25 -9.56 -5.04
CA ARG A 69 -18.52 -10.97 -4.69
C ARG A 69 -17.46 -11.96 -5.20
N GLY A 70 -16.33 -12.04 -4.49
CA GLY A 70 -15.15 -12.81 -4.87
C GLY A 70 -15.34 -14.33 -4.94
N GLY A 71 -16.50 -14.81 -4.47
CA GLY A 71 -16.90 -16.22 -4.60
C GLY A 71 -16.99 -16.67 -6.06
N ALA A 72 -17.33 -15.79 -7.00
CA ALA A 72 -17.37 -16.15 -8.42
C ALA A 72 -15.99 -16.52 -8.96
N VAL A 73 -14.94 -15.79 -8.58
CA VAL A 73 -13.55 -16.01 -9.03
C VAL A 73 -12.99 -17.31 -8.47
N LEU A 74 -13.30 -17.64 -7.20
CA LEU A 74 -12.95 -18.94 -6.62
C LEU A 74 -13.65 -20.11 -7.34
N SER A 75 -14.91 -19.93 -7.73
CA SER A 75 -15.65 -20.95 -8.48
C SER A 75 -15.03 -21.26 -9.84
N VAL A 76 -14.37 -20.29 -10.49
CA VAL A 76 -13.75 -20.51 -11.81
C VAL A 76 -12.65 -21.56 -11.77
N ARG A 77 -11.81 -21.54 -10.72
CA ARG A 77 -10.77 -22.56 -10.54
C ARG A 77 -11.36 -23.98 -10.40
N SER A 78 -12.54 -24.11 -9.80
CA SER A 78 -13.13 -25.43 -9.51
C SER A 78 -13.85 -26.10 -10.70
N ILE A 79 -14.18 -25.35 -11.77
CA ILE A 79 -15.00 -25.91 -12.86
C ILE A 79 -14.49 -25.61 -14.27
N ALA A 80 -13.53 -24.70 -14.46
CA ALA A 80 -12.96 -24.40 -15.77
C ALA A 80 -11.53 -24.94 -15.94
N ASP A 81 -10.87 -25.44 -14.88
CA ASP A 81 -9.45 -25.83 -14.87
C ASP A 81 -8.45 -24.74 -15.35
N VAL A 82 -8.93 -23.53 -15.63
CA VAL A 82 -8.10 -22.39 -16.00
C VAL A 82 -7.73 -21.60 -14.73
N PRO A 83 -6.43 -21.42 -14.42
CA PRO A 83 -6.01 -20.67 -13.26
C PRO A 83 -6.22 -19.16 -13.46
N VAL A 84 -6.65 -18.48 -12.40
CA VAL A 84 -6.59 -17.01 -12.32
C VAL A 84 -5.15 -16.62 -12.00
N LYS A 85 -4.51 -15.85 -12.88
CA LYS A 85 -3.09 -15.45 -12.75
C LYS A 85 -2.93 -14.06 -12.14
N PHE A 86 -3.78 -13.12 -12.55
CA PHE A 86 -3.69 -11.71 -12.14
C PHE A 86 -5.05 -11.14 -11.75
N VAL A 87 -5.01 -10.13 -10.88
CA VAL A 87 -6.16 -9.33 -10.45
C VAL A 87 -5.86 -7.84 -10.60
N GLY A 88 -6.78 -7.10 -11.21
CA GLY A 88 -6.76 -5.64 -11.26
C GLY A 88 -7.63 -5.06 -10.16
N THR A 89 -7.04 -4.38 -9.19
CA THR A 89 -7.74 -3.76 -8.05
C THR A 89 -8.09 -2.29 -8.25
N GLY A 90 -7.69 -1.70 -9.39
CA GLY A 90 -7.89 -0.29 -9.70
C GLY A 90 -7.62 0.03 -11.17
N GLU A 91 -7.52 1.31 -11.49
CA GLU A 91 -7.39 1.82 -12.86
C GLU A 91 -5.95 2.17 -13.25
N LYS A 92 -5.04 2.28 -12.26
CA LYS A 92 -3.64 2.64 -12.53
C LYS A 92 -2.85 1.42 -12.98
N ILE A 93 -1.74 1.69 -13.66
CA ILE A 93 -0.81 0.65 -14.12
C ILE A 93 -0.30 -0.21 -12.95
N ASP A 94 -0.09 0.41 -11.79
CA ASP A 94 0.42 -0.24 -10.58
C ASP A 94 -0.67 -1.02 -9.81
N ASP A 95 -1.93 -0.96 -10.25
CA ASP A 95 -3.06 -1.62 -9.56
C ASP A 95 -3.32 -3.05 -10.09
N CYS A 96 -2.30 -3.70 -10.67
CA CYS A 96 -2.36 -5.07 -11.17
C CYS A 96 -1.46 -5.98 -10.33
N ASP A 97 -2.07 -6.94 -9.63
CA ASP A 97 -1.40 -7.85 -8.69
C ASP A 97 -1.53 -9.31 -9.12
N VAL A 98 -0.65 -10.16 -8.59
CA VAL A 98 -0.72 -11.62 -8.74
C VAL A 98 -1.89 -12.16 -7.91
N PHE A 99 -2.65 -13.11 -8.46
CA PHE A 99 -3.76 -13.73 -7.74
C PHE A 99 -3.28 -14.84 -6.80
N TYR A 100 -3.65 -14.73 -5.52
CA TYR A 100 -3.39 -15.73 -4.49
C TYR A 100 -4.72 -16.31 -3.96
N PRO A 101 -5.11 -17.52 -4.36
CA PRO A 101 -6.39 -18.13 -3.99
C PRO A 101 -6.60 -18.28 -2.48
N GLU A 102 -5.54 -18.64 -1.74
CA GLU A 102 -5.58 -18.86 -0.28
C GLU A 102 -5.89 -17.56 0.45
N ARG A 103 -5.16 -16.47 0.14
CA ARG A 103 -5.42 -15.13 0.68
C ARG A 103 -6.86 -14.66 0.42
N MET A 104 -7.41 -15.02 -0.74
CA MET A 104 -8.79 -14.65 -1.08
C MET A 104 -9.83 -15.46 -0.29
N ALA A 105 -9.60 -16.76 -0.11
CA ALA A 105 -10.44 -17.60 0.73
C ALA A 105 -10.45 -17.10 2.18
N ASP A 106 -9.29 -16.75 2.72
CA ASP A 106 -9.14 -16.22 4.09
C ASP A 106 -9.89 -14.88 4.25
N ARG A 107 -9.80 -13.99 3.25
CA ARG A 107 -10.53 -12.72 3.24
C ARG A 107 -12.05 -12.92 3.20
N LEU A 108 -12.55 -13.85 2.40
CA LEU A 108 -13.99 -14.17 2.32
C LEU A 108 -14.49 -14.86 3.59
N LEU A 109 -13.66 -15.66 4.25
CA LEU A 109 -13.96 -16.32 5.52
C LEU A 109 -13.81 -15.38 6.72
N GLY A 110 -13.44 -14.11 6.51
CA GLY A 110 -13.25 -13.11 7.58
C GLY A 110 -12.04 -13.38 8.47
N MET A 111 -11.15 -14.30 8.09
CA MET A 111 -9.90 -14.61 8.79
C MET A 111 -8.68 -13.88 8.18
N GLY A 112 -8.85 -13.23 7.02
CA GLY A 112 -7.78 -12.57 6.26
C GLY A 112 -7.29 -11.24 6.82
N ASP A 113 -7.96 -10.63 7.80
CA ASP A 113 -7.56 -9.32 8.29
C ASP A 113 -6.25 -9.34 9.09
N LEU A 114 -5.85 -10.45 9.70
CA LEU A 114 -4.60 -10.51 10.47
C LEU A 114 -3.38 -10.90 9.62
N VAL A 115 -3.55 -11.82 8.67
CA VAL A 115 -2.45 -12.32 7.84
C VAL A 115 -2.05 -11.28 6.79
N THR A 116 -3.01 -10.60 6.16
CA THR A 116 -2.70 -9.53 5.19
C THR A 116 -2.12 -8.28 5.87
N LEU A 117 -2.49 -8.01 7.13
CA LEU A 117 -1.87 -6.94 7.94
C LEU A 117 -0.42 -7.30 8.32
N ALA A 118 -0.12 -8.57 8.58
CA ALA A 118 1.23 -9.05 8.84
C ALA A 118 2.09 -9.03 7.57
N GLU A 119 1.57 -9.52 6.44
CA GLU A 119 2.32 -9.59 5.17
C GLU A 119 2.54 -8.21 4.53
N ARG A 120 1.55 -7.30 4.58
CA ARG A 120 1.75 -5.89 4.12
C ARG A 120 2.59 -5.07 5.09
N ALA A 121 2.64 -5.44 6.36
CA ALA A 121 3.63 -4.91 7.30
C ALA A 121 5.02 -5.45 6.95
N GLU A 122 5.17 -6.74 6.63
CA GLU A 122 6.44 -7.37 6.26
C GLU A 122 6.99 -6.89 4.90
N GLU A 123 6.15 -6.68 3.87
CA GLU A 123 6.61 -6.22 2.54
C GLU A 123 7.01 -4.74 2.51
N LYS A 124 6.51 -3.91 3.43
CA LYS A 124 6.86 -2.48 3.53
C LYS A 124 7.76 -2.13 4.70
N MET A 125 8.05 -3.06 5.59
CA MET A 125 9.04 -2.90 6.65
C MET A 125 10.33 -3.57 6.21
N ASP A 126 11.31 -2.74 5.89
CA ASP A 126 12.71 -3.15 5.93
C ASP A 126 13.01 -3.53 7.40
N LEU A 127 12.83 -4.81 7.74
CA LEU A 127 12.92 -5.35 9.11
C LEU A 127 14.21 -4.90 9.80
N ASP A 128 15.28 -4.69 9.04
CA ASP A 128 16.58 -4.25 9.53
C ASP A 128 16.60 -2.76 9.92
N ALA A 129 15.85 -1.92 9.21
CA ALA A 129 15.67 -0.50 9.55
C ALA A 129 14.74 -0.35 10.76
N SER A 130 13.63 -1.12 10.81
CA SER A 130 12.66 -1.05 11.90
C SER A 130 13.25 -1.47 13.26
N VAL A 131 14.12 -2.48 13.29
CA VAL A 131 14.82 -2.90 14.52
C VAL A 131 15.78 -1.81 14.99
N LYS A 132 16.59 -1.21 14.09
CA LYS A 132 17.52 -0.13 14.44
C LYS A 132 16.79 1.13 14.92
N THR A 133 15.69 1.50 14.27
CA THR A 133 14.84 2.62 14.70
C THR A 133 14.21 2.32 16.06
N ALA A 134 13.71 1.10 16.29
CA ALA A 134 13.15 0.69 17.58
C ALA A 134 14.22 0.69 18.71
N GLU A 135 15.42 0.18 18.46
CA GLU A 135 16.54 0.20 19.41
C GLU A 135 16.97 1.63 19.78
N ARG A 136 17.06 2.54 18.78
CA ARG A 136 17.35 3.95 19.02
C ARG A 136 16.23 4.64 19.80
N MET A 137 14.96 4.34 19.49
CA MET A 137 13.80 4.83 20.23
C MET A 137 13.83 4.35 21.69
N MET A 138 14.24 3.12 21.96
CA MET A 138 14.40 2.59 23.32
C MET A 138 15.58 3.24 24.05
N SER A 139 16.66 3.59 23.34
CA SER A 139 17.84 4.28 23.90
C SER A 139 17.59 5.75 24.29
N GLY A 140 16.43 6.30 23.95
CA GLY A 140 16.03 7.68 24.28
C GLY A 140 16.67 8.75 23.39
N GLN A 141 17.38 8.34 22.34
CA GLN A 141 17.96 9.23 21.34
C GLN A 141 17.01 9.35 20.15
N PHE A 142 15.97 10.17 20.30
CA PHE A 142 15.14 10.61 19.18
C PHE A 142 15.74 11.89 18.59
N THR A 143 16.01 11.88 17.29
CA THR A 143 16.62 12.97 16.51
C THR A 143 15.72 13.38 15.33
N PHE A 144 16.03 14.50 14.66
CA PHE A 144 15.26 14.92 13.49
C PHE A 144 15.41 13.96 12.30
N ASP A 145 16.50 13.19 12.22
CA ASP A 145 16.66 12.17 11.19
C ASP A 145 15.68 11.01 11.41
N ASP A 146 15.47 10.59 12.66
CA ASP A 146 14.47 9.56 12.99
C ASP A 146 13.04 10.05 12.68
N MET A 147 12.75 11.33 12.95
CA MET A 147 11.47 11.95 12.58
C MET A 147 11.27 12.01 11.05
N LEU A 148 12.35 12.21 10.29
CA LEU A 148 12.31 12.23 8.83
C LEU A 148 12.08 10.82 8.25
N GLU A 149 12.72 9.80 8.83
CA GLU A 149 12.46 8.39 8.51
C GLU A 149 10.99 8.04 8.74
N GLN A 150 10.42 8.44 9.88
CA GLN A 150 8.99 8.22 10.18
C GLN A 150 8.08 8.90 9.15
N PHE A 151 8.37 10.15 8.76
CA PHE A 151 7.59 10.81 7.70
C PHE A 151 7.75 10.15 6.32
N ASN A 152 8.87 9.50 6.06
CA ASN A 152 9.06 8.74 4.82
C ASN A 152 8.29 7.41 4.85
N GLN A 153 8.28 6.72 6.00
CA GLN A 153 7.49 5.50 6.20
C GLN A 153 5.98 5.79 6.09
N LEU A 154 5.48 6.83 6.76
CA LEU A 154 4.07 7.23 6.66
C LEU A 154 3.68 7.59 5.23
N SER A 155 4.55 8.32 4.51
CA SER A 155 4.33 8.64 3.10
C SER A 155 4.32 7.40 2.18
N LYS A 156 5.00 6.30 2.56
CA LYS A 156 5.00 5.03 1.82
C LYS A 156 3.78 4.15 2.13
N MET A 157 3.20 4.30 3.32
CA MET A 157 2.03 3.52 3.75
C MET A 157 0.70 4.04 3.17
N GLY A 158 0.66 5.27 2.65
CA GLY A 158 -0.53 5.87 2.02
C GLY A 158 -1.26 6.83 2.97
N SER A 159 -2.48 7.26 2.61
CA SER A 159 -3.18 8.29 3.37
C SER A 159 -3.59 7.80 4.77
N LEU A 160 -3.34 8.62 5.79
CA LEU A 160 -3.67 8.32 7.19
C LEU A 160 -5.17 8.02 7.37
N LYS A 161 -6.01 8.63 6.53
CA LYS A 161 -7.45 8.39 6.46
C LYS A 161 -7.82 6.96 6.09
N ASN A 162 -7.08 6.31 5.18
CA ASN A 162 -7.35 4.92 4.82
C ASN A 162 -6.99 3.98 5.97
N LEU A 163 -5.90 4.25 6.69
CA LEU A 163 -5.53 3.49 7.90
C LEU A 163 -6.55 3.67 9.03
N LEU A 164 -7.06 4.89 9.25
CA LEU A 164 -8.05 5.16 10.30
C LEU A 164 -9.44 4.61 10.00
N LYS A 165 -9.82 4.51 8.72
CA LYS A 165 -11.07 3.83 8.29
C LYS A 165 -11.04 2.33 8.58
N MET A 166 -9.86 1.73 8.70
CA MET A 166 -9.69 0.31 9.02
C MET A 166 -9.75 0.03 10.53
N ILE A 167 -9.73 1.05 11.40
CA ILE A 167 -9.82 0.89 12.86
C ILE A 167 -11.30 0.96 13.29
N PRO A 168 -11.87 -0.11 13.87
CA PRO A 168 -13.25 -0.11 14.36
C PRO A 168 -13.45 0.99 15.43
N GLY A 169 -14.47 1.83 15.26
CA GLY A 169 -14.78 2.93 16.19
C GLY A 169 -14.06 4.26 15.93
N ALA A 170 -13.06 4.32 15.04
CA ALA A 170 -12.32 5.55 14.71
C ALA A 170 -12.85 6.28 13.46
N SER A 171 -13.89 5.75 12.81
CA SER A 171 -14.40 6.25 11.52
C SER A 171 -14.88 7.71 11.56
N GLN A 172 -15.38 8.19 12.72
CA GLN A 172 -15.78 9.59 12.90
C GLN A 172 -14.59 10.56 12.95
N MET A 173 -13.41 10.11 13.38
CA MET A 173 -12.18 10.92 13.36
C MET A 173 -11.57 11.02 11.95
N ALA A 174 -11.76 9.99 11.12
CA ALA A 174 -11.28 9.97 9.74
C ALA A 174 -11.94 11.04 8.84
N GLY A 175 -13.15 11.50 9.17
CA GLY A 175 -13.86 12.55 8.45
C GLY A 175 -13.32 13.97 8.70
N GLN A 176 -12.60 14.18 9.81
CA GLN A 176 -12.02 15.47 10.18
C GLN A 176 -10.59 15.66 9.68
N ILE A 177 -9.99 14.61 9.10
CA ILE A 177 -8.62 14.64 8.60
C ILE A 177 -8.66 14.95 7.11
N ASN A 178 -8.09 16.10 6.77
CA ASN A 178 -7.81 16.46 5.39
C ASN A 178 -6.44 15.89 4.99
N ASP A 179 -6.45 14.84 4.18
CA ASP A 179 -5.23 14.14 3.73
C ASP A 179 -4.29 15.10 2.97
N GLU A 180 -4.84 15.98 2.13
CA GLU A 180 -4.05 16.94 1.35
C GLU A 180 -3.32 17.95 2.25
N GLU A 181 -4.00 18.42 3.30
CA GLU A 181 -3.42 19.36 4.25
C GLU A 181 -2.35 18.68 5.12
N THR A 182 -2.57 17.42 5.48
CA THR A 182 -1.62 16.59 6.24
C THR A 182 -0.36 16.33 5.41
N ASP A 183 -0.51 15.96 4.15
CA ASP A 183 0.61 15.77 3.21
C ASP A 183 1.38 17.07 2.96
N ALA A 184 0.68 18.19 2.76
CA ALA A 184 1.31 19.49 2.60
C ALA A 184 2.09 19.90 3.86
N SER A 185 1.53 19.65 5.05
CA SER A 185 2.20 19.89 6.33
C SER A 185 3.45 19.04 6.49
N MET A 186 3.38 17.74 6.17
CA MET A 186 4.54 16.84 6.19
C MET A 186 5.62 17.28 5.21
N LYS A 187 5.27 17.69 3.99
CA LYS A 187 6.22 18.20 2.99
C LYS A 187 6.94 19.46 3.49
N ARG A 188 6.20 20.40 4.11
CA ARG A 188 6.80 21.61 4.73
C ARG A 188 7.77 21.24 5.87
N SER A 189 7.40 20.30 6.72
CA SER A 189 8.26 19.80 7.79
C SER A 189 9.53 19.14 7.26
N LYS A 190 9.42 18.30 6.20
CA LYS A 190 10.60 17.71 5.53
C LYS A 190 11.52 18.78 4.96
N ALA A 191 10.98 19.79 4.28
CA ALA A 191 11.77 20.90 3.73
C ALA A 191 12.55 21.66 4.81
N MET A 192 11.93 21.88 5.99
CA MET A 192 12.60 22.49 7.13
C MET A 192 13.73 21.61 7.68
N ILE A 193 13.50 20.30 7.83
CA ILE A 193 14.52 19.35 8.34
C ILE A 193 15.68 19.22 7.35
N TYR A 194 15.42 19.15 6.03
CA TYR A 194 16.48 19.13 5.01
C TYR A 194 17.31 20.42 4.96
N SER A 195 16.80 21.53 5.49
CA SER A 195 17.52 22.81 5.61
C SER A 195 18.41 22.91 6.87
N MET A 196 18.41 21.87 7.71
CA MET A 196 19.25 21.76 8.90
C MET A 196 20.60 21.10 8.57
N THR A 197 21.64 21.45 9.33
CA THR A 197 22.90 20.71 9.28
C THR A 197 22.76 19.37 10.00
N ARG A 198 23.70 18.44 9.78
CA ARG A 198 23.72 17.16 10.51
C ARG A 198 23.79 17.35 12.03
N GLU A 199 24.64 18.27 12.48
CA GLU A 199 24.78 18.63 13.90
C GLU A 199 23.45 19.12 14.50
N GLU A 200 22.68 19.92 13.74
CA GLU A 200 21.38 20.43 14.18
C GLU A 200 20.30 19.36 14.21
N ARG A 201 20.40 18.34 13.35
CA ARG A 201 19.46 17.21 13.32
C ARG A 201 19.70 16.23 14.47
N GLU A 202 20.96 15.93 14.74
CA GLU A 202 21.37 15.07 15.85
C GLU A 202 21.16 15.76 17.21
N ASN A 203 21.38 17.08 17.28
CA ASN A 203 21.23 17.85 18.53
C ASN A 203 20.27 19.05 18.39
N PRO A 204 18.95 18.82 18.52
CA PRO A 204 17.92 19.87 18.46
C PRO A 204 18.10 21.03 19.45
N SER A 205 18.85 20.83 20.55
CA SER A 205 19.03 21.85 21.60
C SER A 205 19.86 23.06 21.15
N ILE A 206 20.64 22.94 20.07
CA ILE A 206 21.48 24.02 19.55
C ILE A 206 20.71 25.00 18.64
N LEU A 207 19.44 24.72 18.33
CA LEU A 207 18.59 25.55 17.47
C LEU A 207 18.21 26.87 18.15
N ARG A 208 19.11 27.85 18.06
CA ARG A 208 18.90 29.25 18.49
C ARG A 208 18.30 30.09 17.36
N ALA A 209 17.91 31.34 17.68
CA ALA A 209 17.23 32.25 16.76
C ALA A 209 17.94 32.41 15.39
N SER A 210 19.27 32.55 15.39
CA SER A 210 20.06 32.68 14.16
C SER A 210 19.96 31.44 13.25
N ARG A 211 20.06 30.23 13.82
CA ARG A 211 19.93 28.97 13.07
C ARG A 211 18.51 28.77 12.55
N LYS A 212 17.50 29.09 13.36
CA LYS A 212 16.08 29.04 12.96
C LYS A 212 15.77 29.99 11.80
N ALA A 213 16.35 31.20 11.80
CA ALA A 213 16.21 32.15 10.70
C ALA A 213 16.85 31.63 9.40
N ARG A 214 18.02 30.97 9.50
CA ARG A 214 18.67 30.33 8.34
C ARG A 214 17.82 29.20 7.78
N ILE A 215 17.31 28.31 8.64
CA ILE A 215 16.46 27.18 8.25
C ILE A 215 15.20 27.68 7.55
N ALA A 216 14.51 28.65 8.15
CA ALA A 216 13.31 29.27 7.59
C ALA A 216 13.56 29.81 6.16
N LYS A 217 14.67 30.55 5.98
CA LYS A 217 15.07 31.06 4.65
C LYS A 217 15.41 29.93 3.66
N GLY A 218 16.09 28.88 4.11
CA GLY A 218 16.46 27.73 3.28
C GLY A 218 15.26 26.89 2.83
N SER A 219 14.23 26.78 3.67
CA SER A 219 13.02 26.01 3.38
C SER A 219 11.88 26.84 2.77
N GLY A 220 12.06 28.16 2.59
CA GLY A 220 11.01 29.07 2.15
C GLY A 220 9.86 29.25 3.16
N MET A 221 10.10 28.98 4.44
CA MET A 221 9.11 29.03 5.53
C MET A 221 9.40 30.20 6.47
N THR A 222 8.52 30.42 7.45
CA THR A 222 8.71 31.45 8.47
C THR A 222 9.42 30.91 9.71
N VAL A 223 10.01 31.80 10.52
CA VAL A 223 10.62 31.42 11.81
C VAL A 223 9.58 30.83 12.77
N THR A 224 8.32 31.26 12.66
CA THR A 224 7.19 30.71 13.40
C THR A 224 6.91 29.25 13.04
N ASP A 225 7.02 28.88 11.77
CA ASP A 225 6.85 27.48 11.33
C ASP A 225 7.97 26.60 11.88
N VAL A 226 9.21 27.09 11.86
CA VAL A 226 10.36 26.37 12.44
C VAL A 226 10.18 26.19 13.95
N ASN A 227 9.68 27.21 14.67
CA ASN A 227 9.37 27.08 16.09
C ASN A 227 8.28 26.04 16.37
N ARG A 228 7.24 26.00 15.52
CA ARG A 228 6.18 25.00 15.62
C ARG A 228 6.71 23.59 15.41
N LEU A 229 7.59 23.39 14.42
CA LEU A 229 8.25 22.11 14.17
C LEU A 229 9.08 21.66 15.38
N VAL A 230 9.90 22.56 15.94
CA VAL A 230 10.72 22.23 17.12
C VAL A 230 9.85 21.87 18.32
N SER A 231 8.75 22.60 18.56
CA SER A 231 7.83 22.28 19.64
C SER A 231 7.13 20.92 19.44
N GLN A 232 6.74 20.60 18.20
CA GLN A 232 6.18 19.28 17.87
C GLN A 232 7.19 18.17 18.14
N PHE A 233 8.44 18.36 17.71
CA PHE A 233 9.52 17.41 17.96
C PHE A 233 9.76 17.19 19.46
N GLU A 234 9.79 18.25 20.27
CA GLU A 234 9.96 18.15 21.73
C GLU A 234 8.83 17.36 22.40
N LYS A 235 7.58 17.61 21.99
CA LYS A 235 6.41 16.87 22.48
C LYS A 235 6.49 15.39 22.12
N THR A 236 6.84 15.08 20.87
CA THR A 236 7.01 13.70 20.42
C THR A 236 8.14 13.01 21.19
N LYS A 237 9.27 13.70 21.40
CA LYS A 237 10.40 13.19 22.20
C LYS A 237 10.00 12.90 23.65
N GLU A 238 9.20 13.78 24.27
CA GLU A 238 8.69 13.58 25.62
C GLU A 238 7.76 12.36 25.70
N GLN A 239 6.82 12.23 24.77
CA GLN A 239 5.92 11.08 24.67
C GLN A 239 6.70 9.77 24.46
N MET A 240 7.70 9.76 23.59
CA MET A 240 8.56 8.59 23.37
C MET A 240 9.34 8.22 24.63
N ARG A 241 9.82 9.21 25.39
CA ARG A 241 10.51 8.97 26.67
C ARG A 241 9.57 8.34 27.71
N LEU A 242 8.31 8.77 27.75
CA LEU A 242 7.29 8.17 28.61
C LEU A 242 6.96 6.74 28.17
N PHE A 243 6.83 6.50 26.87
CA PHE A 243 6.57 5.17 26.31
C PHE A 243 7.72 4.20 26.58
N SER A 244 8.98 4.60 26.35
CA SER A 244 10.18 3.80 26.65
C SER A 244 10.26 3.46 28.15
N ARG A 245 9.91 4.39 29.04
CA ARG A 245 9.83 4.13 30.49
C ARG A 245 8.75 3.11 30.85
N MET A 246 7.58 3.18 30.21
CA MET A 246 6.50 2.21 30.42
C MET A 246 6.85 0.82 29.86
N ALA A 247 7.42 0.74 28.67
CA ALA A 247 7.86 -0.50 28.05
C ALA A 247 8.96 -1.21 28.87
N ASN A 248 9.94 -0.45 29.38
CA ASN A 248 10.96 -0.98 30.30
C ASN A 248 10.35 -1.48 31.62
N LYS A 249 9.29 -0.84 32.13
CA LYS A 249 8.61 -1.23 33.37
C LYS A 249 7.70 -2.46 33.18
N ALA A 250 7.24 -2.72 31.96
CA ALA A 250 6.44 -3.90 31.59
C ALA A 250 7.30 -5.15 31.29
N GLY A 251 8.63 -5.08 31.44
CA GLY A 251 9.51 -6.25 31.25
C GLY A 251 9.72 -6.67 29.80
N MET A 252 9.33 -5.84 28.83
CA MET A 252 9.61 -6.06 27.40
C MET A 252 11.08 -5.75 27.09
N ASN A 253 11.97 -6.61 27.58
CA ASN A 253 13.37 -6.63 27.16
C ASN A 253 13.45 -7.38 25.83
N PHE A 254 13.33 -6.65 24.71
CA PHE A 254 13.56 -7.18 23.36
C PHE A 254 15.04 -7.40 23.04
N LYS A 255 15.87 -7.71 24.05
CA LYS A 255 17.21 -8.26 23.82
C LYS A 255 17.08 -9.76 23.58
N LYS A 256 16.94 -10.13 22.31
CA LYS A 256 17.56 -11.33 21.76
C LYS A 256 17.92 -11.09 20.30
#